data_AF-A0A9E4CUV3-F1
#
_entry.id   AF-A0A9E4CUV3-F1
#
_cell.length_a   1.000
_cell.length_b   1.000
_cell.length_c   1.000
_cell.angle_alpha   90.00
_cell.angle_beta   90.00
_cell.angle_gamma   90.00
#
_symmetry.space_group_name_H-M   'P 1'
#
loop_
_entity.id
_entity.type
_entity.pdbx_description
1 polymer ?
#
loop_
_entity_poly.entity_id
_entity_poly.type
_entity_poly.pdbx_seq_one_letter_code
_entity_poly.pdbx_strand_id
1 'polypeptide(L)'
;MTKPVVTVVGLGPGGPEYVTDHTRAEIARVAARFLRTARHPSASLVPDATTFDEVYEQADTFDDVYAEITERLVAAATLHGEVLYAVPGSPLVLERTVRSLRADARVECRLHPAMSFLDLA
;
A
#
# COMPACT_ATOMS: atom_id res chain seq x y z
N MET A 1 -15.13 8.94 -18.06
CA MET A 1 -15.06 8.97 -16.59
C MET A 1 -13.61 8.77 -16.19
N THR A 2 -13.11 9.53 -15.22
CA THR A 2 -11.75 9.34 -14.68
C THR A 2 -11.66 8.00 -13.96
N LYS A 3 -10.56 7.28 -14.18
CA LYS A 3 -10.32 5.97 -13.57
C LYS A 3 -10.09 6.15 -12.06
N PRO A 4 -10.66 5.30 -11.19
CA PRO A 4 -10.36 5.36 -9.76
C PRO A 4 -8.87 5.08 -9.52
N VAL A 5 -8.29 5.67 -8.46
CA VAL A 5 -6.85 5.68 -8.23
C VAL A 5 -6.49 4.86 -6.99
N VAL A 6 -5.45 4.04 -7.09
CA VAL A 6 -4.76 3.45 -5.95
C VAL A 6 -3.37 4.08 -5.87
N THR A 7 -3.18 4.96 -4.89
CA THR A 7 -1.91 5.61 -4.61
C THR A 7 -1.10 4.72 -3.67
N VAL A 8 0.03 4.22 -4.14
CA VAL A 8 0.90 3.30 -3.40
C VAL A 8 2.14 4.04 -2.90
N VAL A 9 2.39 3.93 -1.60
CA VAL A 9 3.54 4.53 -0.92
C VAL A 9 4.30 3.49 -0.10
N GLY A 10 5.60 3.71 0.07
CA GLY A 10 6.45 2.86 0.91
C GLY A 10 6.79 3.52 2.25
N LEU A 11 6.78 2.73 3.31
CA LEU A 11 7.11 3.15 4.69
C LEU A 11 8.59 2.96 5.05
N GLY A 12 9.44 2.66 4.07
CA GLY A 12 10.86 2.47 4.33
C GLY A 12 11.18 1.15 5.05
N PRO A 13 12.47 0.82 5.24
CA PRO A 13 12.91 -0.46 5.80
C PRO A 13 12.75 -0.60 7.32
N GLY A 14 12.30 0.44 8.03
CA GLY A 14 12.27 0.44 9.48
C GLY A 14 11.45 1.58 10.08
N GLY A 15 12.10 2.33 10.98
CA GLY A 15 11.46 3.40 11.75
C GLY A 15 11.06 4.63 10.92
N PRO A 16 10.29 5.56 11.54
CA PRO A 16 9.77 6.76 10.91
C PRO A 16 10.83 7.63 10.22
N GLU A 17 12.08 7.58 10.65
CA GLU A 17 13.22 8.30 10.08
C GLU A 17 13.50 7.93 8.62
N TYR A 18 13.05 6.75 8.17
CA TYR A 18 13.19 6.32 6.77
C TYR A 18 11.98 6.65 5.89
N VAL A 19 10.93 7.25 6.46
CA VAL A 19 9.73 7.66 5.73
C VAL A 19 9.91 9.09 5.20
N THR A 20 9.94 9.21 3.88
CA THR A 20 10.13 10.50 3.18
C THR A 20 8.98 11.47 3.47
N ASP A 21 9.28 12.77 3.41
CA ASP A 21 8.27 13.83 3.51
C ASP A 21 7.20 13.72 2.42
N HIS A 22 7.58 13.25 1.23
CA HIS A 22 6.64 12.98 0.15
C HIS A 22 5.63 11.88 0.54
N THR A 23 6.10 10.76 1.09
CA THR A 23 5.20 9.71 1.61
C THR A 23 4.25 10.25 2.66
N ARG A 24 4.75 11.06 3.60
CA ARG A 24 3.93 11.67 4.67
C ARG A 24 2.85 12.59 4.11
N ALA A 25 3.20 13.40 3.10
CA ALA A 25 2.26 14.27 2.41
C ALA A 25 1.14 13.49 1.72
N GLU A 26 1.47 12.39 1.03
CA GLU A 26 0.46 11.53 0.38
C GLU A 26 -0.46 10.85 1.41
N ILE A 27 0.09 10.36 2.53
CA ILE A 27 -0.71 9.81 3.63
C ILE A 27 -1.69 10.86 4.18
N ALA A 28 -1.23 12.09 4.42
CA ALA A 28 -2.08 13.16 4.91
C ALA A 28 -3.18 13.54 3.91
N ARG A 29 -2.88 13.51 2.61
CA ARG A 29 -3.79 13.92 1.53
C ARG A 29 -4.94 12.94 1.29
N VAL A 30 -4.69 11.63 1.37
CA VAL A 30 -5.68 10.61 1.03
C VAL A 30 -6.42 10.12 2.28
N ALA A 31 -7.75 10.21 2.28
CA ALA A 31 -8.58 9.89 3.44
C ALA A 31 -8.78 8.37 3.65
N ALA A 32 -9.04 7.63 2.58
CA ALA A 32 -9.22 6.18 2.64
C ALA A 32 -7.85 5.49 2.55
N ARG A 33 -7.39 4.97 3.69
CA ARG A 33 -6.03 4.45 3.85
C ARG A 33 -6.05 2.96 4.15
N PHE A 34 -5.14 2.26 3.51
CA PHE A 34 -4.92 0.84 3.67
C PHE A 34 -3.44 0.59 3.97
N LEU A 35 -3.18 -0.36 4.85
CA LEU A 35 -1.83 -0.70 5.28
C LEU A 35 -1.64 -2.21 5.12
N ARG A 36 -0.55 -2.64 4.47
CA ARG A 36 -0.29 -4.08 4.33
C ARG A 36 -0.25 -4.80 5.68
N THR A 37 0.36 -4.16 6.70
CA THR A 37 0.50 -4.72 8.04
C THR A 37 0.71 -3.63 9.09
N ALA A 38 0.00 -3.71 10.21
CA ALA A 38 0.19 -2.86 11.39
C ALA A 38 1.51 -3.14 12.13
N ARG A 39 2.18 -4.25 11.81
CA ARG A 39 3.41 -4.71 12.47
C ARG A 39 4.64 -3.91 12.04
N HIS A 40 4.49 -3.05 11.03
CA HIS A 40 5.58 -2.21 10.55
C HIS A 40 5.96 -1.15 11.61
N PRO A 41 7.25 -0.88 11.88
CA PRO A 41 7.65 0.12 12.87
C PRO A 41 7.11 1.53 12.60
N SER A 42 6.83 1.85 11.33
CA SER A 42 6.25 3.12 10.90
C SER A 42 4.73 3.09 10.70
N ALA A 43 4.02 2.05 11.14
CA ALA A 43 2.57 1.91 10.93
C ALA A 43 1.77 3.07 11.54
N SER A 44 2.22 3.62 12.67
CA SER A 44 1.57 4.75 13.35
C SER A 44 1.51 6.03 12.51
N LEU A 45 2.32 6.13 11.45
CA LEU A 45 2.28 7.25 10.52
C LEU A 45 1.09 7.22 9.56
N VAL A 46 0.36 6.11 9.49
CA VAL A 46 -0.82 5.92 8.65
C VAL A 46 -2.05 5.75 9.55
N PRO A 47 -2.50 6.81 10.25
CA PRO A 47 -3.60 6.70 11.18
C PRO A 47 -4.91 6.37 10.45
N ASP A 48 -5.80 5.67 11.16
CA ASP A 48 -7.12 5.24 10.69
C ASP A 48 -7.09 4.29 9.48
N ALA A 49 -5.93 3.68 9.19
CA ALA A 49 -5.79 2.74 8.09
C ALA A 49 -6.48 1.40 8.40
N THR A 50 -7.18 0.87 7.40
CA THR A 50 -7.56 -0.54 7.39
C THR A 50 -6.34 -1.39 7.08
N THR A 51 -6.04 -2.34 7.94
CA THR A 51 -4.91 -3.25 7.78
C THR A 51 -5.35 -4.49 7.00
N PHE A 52 -4.39 -5.26 6.49
CA PHE A 52 -4.65 -6.57 5.89
C PHE A 52 -3.99 -7.71 6.68
N ASP A 53 -3.61 -7.47 7.94
CA ASP A 53 -3.02 -8.50 8.81
C ASP A 53 -3.93 -9.74 8.90
N GLU A 54 -5.25 -9.54 8.95
CA GLU A 54 -6.24 -10.61 9.00
C GLU A 54 -6.26 -11.46 7.72
N VAL A 55 -5.96 -10.87 6.57
CA VAL A 55 -5.91 -11.61 5.29
C VAL A 55 -4.74 -12.59 5.30
N TYR A 56 -3.59 -12.19 5.86
CA TYR A 56 -2.44 -13.08 6.02
C TYR A 56 -2.69 -14.20 7.04
N GLU A 57 -3.57 -13.99 8.01
CA GLU A 57 -3.91 -15.01 9.03
C GLU A 57 -4.93 -16.03 8.53
N GLN A 58 -5.80 -15.64 7.60
CA GLN A 58 -6.95 -16.45 7.17
C GLN A 58 -6.73 -17.21 5.84
N ALA A 59 -5.84 -16.72 4.98
CA ALA A 59 -5.64 -17.31 3.66
C ALA A 59 -4.79 -18.59 3.71
N ASP A 60 -5.15 -19.57 2.88
CA ASP A 60 -4.42 -20.84 2.76
C ASP A 60 -3.08 -20.68 2.03
N THR A 61 -2.98 -19.71 1.12
CA THR A 61 -1.76 -19.45 0.34
C THR A 61 -1.46 -17.97 0.21
N PHE A 62 -0.18 -17.66 -0.04
CA PHE A 62 0.24 -16.27 -0.32
C PHE A 62 -0.40 -15.69 -1.57
N ASP A 63 -0.67 -16.49 -2.60
CA ASP A 63 -1.28 -15.99 -3.82
C ASP A 63 -2.73 -15.57 -3.58
N ASP A 64 -3.46 -16.27 -2.71
CA ASP A 64 -4.80 -15.89 -2.26
C ASP A 64 -4.77 -14.56 -1.50
N VAL A 65 -3.78 -14.37 -0.61
CA VAL A 65 -3.58 -13.09 0.10
C VAL A 65 -3.45 -11.94 -0.89
N TYR A 66 -2.58 -12.07 -1.88
CA TYR A 66 -2.32 -10.98 -2.82
C TYR A 66 -3.51 -10.70 -3.74
N ALA A 67 -4.23 -11.74 -4.16
CA ALA A 67 -5.44 -11.60 -4.95
C ALA A 67 -6.53 -10.87 -4.15
N GLU A 68 -6.76 -11.28 -2.91
CA GLU A 68 -7.76 -10.68 -2.04
C GLU A 68 -7.46 -9.21 -1.72
N ILE A 69 -6.21 -8.89 -1.35
CA ILE A 69 -5.81 -7.50 -1.11
C ILE A 69 -6.02 -6.64 -2.37
N THR A 70 -5.68 -7.18 -3.56
CA THR A 70 -5.86 -6.46 -4.83
C THR A 70 -7.34 -6.16 -5.07
N GLU A 71 -8.24 -7.14 -4.91
CA GLU A 71 -9.68 -6.94 -5.09
C GLU A 71 -10.25 -5.94 -4.08
N ARG A 72 -9.88 -6.04 -2.80
CA ARG A 72 -10.33 -5.10 -1.76
C ARG A 72 -9.90 -3.66 -2.07
N LEU A 73 -8.66 -3.47 -2.53
CA LEU A 73 -8.16 -2.14 -2.92
C LEU A 73 -8.86 -1.59 -4.16
N VAL A 74 -9.12 -2.42 -5.18
CA VAL A 74 -9.85 -2.00 -6.38
C VAL A 74 -11.29 -1.62 -6.04
N ALA A 75 -11.98 -2.42 -5.21
CA ALA A 75 -13.32 -2.11 -4.75
C ALA A 75 -13.37 -0.80 -3.95
N ALA A 76 -12.42 -0.60 -3.03
CA ALA A 76 -12.32 0.62 -2.26
C ALA A 76 -12.03 1.85 -3.14
N ALA A 77 -11.11 1.74 -4.10
CA ALA A 77 -10.84 2.82 -5.07
C ALA A 77 -12.08 3.15 -5.90
N THR A 78 -12.85 2.14 -6.31
CA THR A 78 -14.11 2.32 -7.04
C THR A 78 -15.14 3.08 -6.21
N LEU A 79 -15.22 2.79 -4.90
CA LEU A 79 -16.13 3.46 -3.97
C LEU A 79 -15.71 4.90 -3.64
N HIS A 80 -14.43 5.12 -3.37
CA HIS A 80 -13.92 6.39 -2.83
C HIS A 80 -13.32 7.32 -3.90
N GLY A 81 -13.16 6.85 -5.14
CA GLY A 81 -12.46 7.55 -6.22
C GLY A 81 -10.93 7.48 -6.10
N GLU A 82 -10.39 7.62 -4.88
CA GLU A 82 -8.97 7.43 -4.58
C GLU A 82 -8.77 6.78 -3.20
N VAL A 83 -7.85 5.83 -3.14
CA VAL A 83 -7.38 5.22 -1.88
C VAL A 83 -5.86 5.19 -1.83
N LEU A 84 -5.31 5.14 -0.61
CA LEU A 84 -3.88 4.99 -0.37
C LEU A 84 -3.58 3.58 0.14
N TYR A 85 -2.55 2.94 -0.41
CA TYR A 85 -2.03 1.68 0.05
C TYR A 85 -0.56 1.83 0.47
N ALA A 86 -0.31 1.71 1.78
CA ALA A 86 1.03 1.76 2.35
C ALA A 86 1.62 0.35 2.50
N VAL A 87 2.85 0.19 2.02
CA VAL A 87 3.61 -1.06 2.12
C VAL A 87 4.93 -0.86 2.89
N PRO A 88 5.44 -1.88 3.60
CA PRO A 88 6.80 -1.90 4.14
C PRO A 88 7.86 -1.75 3.04
N GLY A 89 8.93 -0.99 3.31
CA GLY A 89 10.00 -0.80 2.34
C GLY A 89 9.57 0.03 1.14
N SER A 90 10.06 -0.37 -0.04
CA SER A 90 9.79 0.28 -1.32
C SER A 90 8.70 -0.46 -2.11
N PRO A 91 7.69 0.25 -2.68
CA PRO A 91 6.62 -0.39 -3.46
C PRO A 91 7.09 -1.19 -4.68
N LEU A 92 8.32 -0.97 -5.13
CA LEU A 92 8.90 -1.62 -6.30
C LEU A 92 9.65 -2.92 -5.97
N VAL A 93 9.82 -3.25 -4.69
CA VAL A 93 10.64 -4.39 -4.25
C VAL A 93 9.76 -5.45 -3.61
N LEU A 94 9.66 -6.61 -4.26
CA LEU A 94 8.97 -7.82 -3.75
C LEU A 94 7.46 -7.66 -3.44
N GLU A 95 6.82 -6.56 -3.88
CA GLU A 95 5.39 -6.34 -3.67
C GLU A 95 4.51 -6.93 -4.80
N ARG A 96 4.01 -8.15 -4.60
CA ARG A 96 3.13 -8.81 -5.59
C ARG A 96 1.80 -8.08 -5.80
N THR A 97 1.16 -7.61 -4.72
CA THR A 97 -0.07 -6.80 -4.80
C THR A 97 0.13 -5.56 -5.69
N VAL A 98 1.25 -4.86 -5.54
CA VAL A 98 1.55 -3.67 -6.34
C VAL A 98 1.69 -4.02 -7.82
N ARG A 99 2.33 -5.15 -8.13
CA ARG A 99 2.40 -5.65 -9.51
C ARG A 99 1.01 -5.93 -10.08
N SER A 100 0.12 -6.57 -9.31
CA SER A 100 -1.26 -6.85 -9.72
C SER A 100 -2.04 -5.56 -9.98
N LEU A 101 -1.97 -4.59 -9.07
CA LEU A 101 -2.63 -3.28 -9.22
C LEU A 101 -2.18 -2.53 -10.47
N ARG A 102 -0.89 -2.58 -10.82
CA ARG A 102 -0.37 -1.96 -12.05
C ARG A 102 -0.90 -2.60 -13.32
N ALA A 103 -1.20 -3.90 -13.29
CA ALA A 103 -1.75 -4.64 -14.41
C ALA A 103 -3.28 -4.51 -14.50
N ASP A 104 -3.95 -3.97 -13.47
CA ASP A 104 -5.39 -3.92 -13.38
C ASP A 104 -6.01 -2.79 -14.22
N ALA A 105 -6.83 -3.16 -15.20
CA ALA A 105 -7.50 -2.22 -16.08
C ALA A 105 -8.62 -1.42 -15.39
N ARG A 106 -9.00 -1.72 -14.14
CA ARG A 106 -10.05 -1.03 -13.38
C ARG A 106 -9.56 0.18 -12.60
N VAL A 107 -8.28 0.21 -12.18
CA VAL A 107 -7.70 1.32 -11.41
C VAL A 107 -6.43 1.94 -12.02
N GLU A 108 -6.20 3.23 -11.83
CA GLU A 108 -4.88 3.84 -12.06
C GLU A 108 -4.00 3.56 -10.84
N CYS A 109 -2.92 2.81 -11.03
CA CYS A 109 -1.95 2.58 -9.96
C CYS A 109 -0.87 3.67 -9.98
N ARG A 110 -0.92 4.60 -9.03
CA ARG A 110 0.06 5.67 -8.87
C ARG A 110 1.11 5.24 -7.83
N LEU A 111 2.37 5.24 -8.23
CA LEU A 111 3.47 4.76 -7.38
C LEU A 111 4.39 5.90 -6.97
N HIS A 112 4.63 6.02 -5.67
CA HIS A 112 5.61 6.93 -5.14
C HIS A 112 6.87 6.17 -4.69
N PRO A 113 8.07 6.60 -5.13
CA PRO A 113 9.33 6.00 -4.68
C PRO A 113 9.49 6.09 -3.17
N ALA A 114 10.09 5.05 -2.59
CA ALA A 114 10.46 5.02 -1.18
C ALA A 114 11.72 4.16 -1.00
N MET A 115 12.37 4.33 0.15
CA MET A 115 13.57 3.59 0.51
C MET A 115 13.26 2.09 0.71
N SER A 116 14.11 1.24 0.16
CA SER A 116 14.12 -0.22 0.34
C SER A 116 15.16 -0.63 1.37
N PHE A 117 15.07 -1.86 1.87
CA PHE A 117 16.16 -2.46 2.64
C PHE A 117 17.45 -2.63 1.81
N LEU A 118 17.32 -2.70 0.48
CA LEU A 118 18.45 -2.77 -0.45
C LEU A 118 19.28 -1.48 -0.47
N ASP A 119 18.69 -0.34 -0.07
CA ASP A 119 19.36 0.96 -0.05
C ASP A 119 20.19 1.16 1.22
N LEU A 120 20.13 0.24 2.19
CA LEU A 120 20.90 0.28 3.43
C LEU A 120 22.28 -0.41 3.34
N ALA A 121 22.61 -0.99 2.18
CA ALA A 121 23.79 -1.82 1.96
C ALA A 121 25.01 -1.03 1.46
#